data_AF-A0AAJ2A9P1-F1
#
_entry.id   AF-A0AAJ2A9P1-F1
#
_cell.length_a   1.000
_cell.length_b   1.000
_cell.length_c   1.000
_cell.angle_alpha   90.00
_cell.angle_beta   90.00
_cell.angle_gamma   90.00
#
_symmetry.space_group_name_H-M   'P 1'
#
loop_
_entity.id
_entity.type
_entity.pdbx_description
1 polymer ?
#
loop_
_entity_poly.entity_id
_entity_poly.type
_entity_poly.pdbx_seq_one_letter_code
_entity_poly.pdbx_strand_id
1 'polypeptide(L)'
;MNEKGFSLLELMIALGVAAIIATFSIPAYRAHVVKAHRLDAASALLRAVQFVETARLAQTSESGEVIALASGLDRAPSSGAAVYSVAVLPETPTNGGYAIEAVPVAAGAMQDDVCGVFVIDATGLRWNRPPDATTPLDAAQSASCWAGKS
;
A
#
# COMPACT_ATOMS: atom_id res chain seq x y z
N MET A 1 26.08 -50.90 -9.66
CA MET A 1 25.69 -49.48 -9.54
C MET A 1 25.17 -49.29 -8.13
N ASN A 2 25.97 -48.74 -7.23
CA ASN A 2 25.50 -48.39 -5.88
C ASN A 2 24.94 -46.98 -5.94
N GLU A 3 23.62 -46.86 -5.96
CA GLU A 3 22.96 -45.59 -5.70
C GLU A 3 23.22 -45.24 -4.23
N LYS A 4 24.04 -44.21 -3.99
CA LYS A 4 24.25 -43.67 -2.64
C LYS A 4 23.00 -42.90 -2.25
N GLY A 5 22.02 -43.59 -1.66
CA GLY A 5 20.85 -42.97 -1.05
C GLY A 5 21.24 -42.17 0.20
N PHE A 6 20.59 -41.02 0.40
CA PHE A 6 20.71 -40.22 1.62
C PHE A 6 20.30 -41.04 2.86
N SER A 7 21.02 -40.86 3.97
CA SER A 7 20.65 -41.44 5.25
C SER A 7 19.44 -40.73 5.86
N LEU A 8 18.60 -41.46 6.60
CA LEU A 8 17.49 -40.88 7.37
C LEU A 8 18.00 -39.82 8.36
N LEU A 9 19.18 -40.04 8.94
CA LEU A 9 19.84 -39.08 9.83
C LEU A 9 20.22 -37.79 9.08
N GLU A 10 20.71 -37.91 7.85
CA GLU A 10 21.13 -36.78 7.02
C GLU A 10 19.93 -35.92 6.62
N LEU A 11 18.80 -36.56 6.29
CA LEU A 11 17.53 -35.86 6.06
C LEU A 11 17.03 -35.15 7.32
N MET A 12 17.10 -35.78 8.49
CA MET A 12 16.69 -35.15 9.76
C MET A 12 17.55 -33.93 10.11
N ILE A 13 18.87 -34.00 9.88
CA ILE A 13 19.76 -32.87 10.07
C ILE A 13 19.43 -31.75 9.07
N ALA A 14 19.24 -32.08 7.79
CA ALA A 14 18.88 -31.11 6.76
C ALA A 14 17.55 -30.39 7.08
N LEU A 15 16.53 -31.13 7.50
CA LEU A 15 15.24 -30.56 7.93
C LEU A 15 15.38 -29.70 9.19
N GLY A 16 16.20 -30.12 10.15
CA GLY A 16 16.50 -29.34 11.34
C GLY A 16 17.14 -27.98 11.00
N VAL A 17 18.14 -27.98 10.11
CA VAL A 17 18.78 -26.74 9.63
C VAL A 17 17.78 -25.86 8.86
N ALA A 18 16.96 -26.46 7.99
CA ALA A 18 15.95 -25.73 7.23
C ALA A 18 14.90 -25.06 8.14
N ALA A 19 14.47 -25.73 9.21
CA ALA A 19 13.53 -25.17 10.19
C ALA A 19 14.11 -23.95 10.94
N ILE A 20 15.40 -24.00 11.30
CA ILE A 20 16.11 -22.88 11.94
C ILE A 20 16.14 -21.67 10.99
N ILE A 21 16.49 -21.89 9.71
CA ILE A 21 16.55 -20.80 8.71
C ILE A 21 15.15 -20.19 8.48
N ALA A 22 14.14 -21.05 8.30
CA ALA A 22 12.77 -20.62 8.02
C ALA A 22 12.20 -19.67 9.09
N THR A 23 12.60 -19.86 10.35
CA THR A 23 12.16 -19.04 11.49
C THR A 23 12.53 -17.56 11.32
N PHE A 24 13.68 -17.25 10.72
CA PHE A 24 14.12 -15.86 10.50
C PHE A 24 13.77 -15.35 9.09
N SER A 25 13.84 -16.22 8.08
CA SER A 25 13.63 -15.82 6.69
C SER A 25 12.19 -15.43 6.38
N ILE A 26 11.19 -16.12 6.94
CA ILE A 26 9.76 -15.84 6.68
C ILE A 26 9.33 -14.46 7.18
N PRO A 27 9.55 -14.07 8.46
CA PRO A 27 9.14 -12.74 8.94
C PRO A 27 9.91 -11.62 8.23
N ALA A 28 11.20 -11.82 7.93
CA ALA A 28 11.99 -10.84 7.19
C ALA A 28 11.42 -10.60 5.79
N TYR A 29 11.13 -11.67 5.04
CA TYR A 29 10.53 -11.55 3.70
C TYR A 29 9.17 -10.85 3.73
N ARG A 30 8.30 -11.20 4.69
CA ARG A 30 7.00 -10.53 4.86
C ARG A 30 7.15 -9.04 5.11
N ALA A 31 8.07 -8.62 5.97
CA ALA A 31 8.33 -7.20 6.23
C ALA A 31 8.80 -6.45 4.97
N HIS A 32 9.65 -7.09 4.14
CA HIS A 32 10.07 -6.51 2.86
C HIS A 32 8.90 -6.31 1.89
N VAL A 33 8.00 -7.29 1.79
CA VAL A 33 6.83 -7.22 0.90
C VAL A 33 5.83 -6.16 1.37
N VAL A 34 5.53 -6.09 2.67
CA VAL A 34 4.67 -5.04 3.26
C VAL A 34 5.24 -3.65 2.98
N LYS A 35 6.55 -3.46 3.17
CA LYS A 35 7.22 -2.20 2.85
C LYS A 35 7.08 -1.85 1.37
N ALA A 36 7.27 -2.80 0.47
CA ALA A 36 7.07 -2.58 -0.96
C ALA A 36 5.64 -2.13 -1.27
N HIS A 37 4.63 -2.79 -0.69
CA HIS A 37 3.23 -2.42 -0.88
C HIS A 37 2.88 -1.03 -0.35
N ARG A 38 3.46 -0.57 0.76
CA ARG A 38 3.29 0.80 1.25
C ARG A 38 3.88 1.84 0.30
N LEU A 39 5.05 1.54 -0.29
CA LEU A 39 5.66 2.39 -1.33
C LEU A 39 4.82 2.40 -2.60
N ASP A 40 4.25 1.26 -2.99
CA ASP A 40 3.34 1.16 -4.13
C ASP A 40 2.09 2.03 -3.91
N ALA A 41 1.48 1.98 -2.72
CA ALA A 41 0.34 2.82 -2.35
C ALA A 41 0.68 4.31 -2.43
N ALA A 42 1.79 4.74 -1.81
CA ALA A 42 2.25 6.13 -1.87
C ALA A 42 2.52 6.59 -3.31
N SER A 43 3.13 5.74 -4.14
CA SER A 43 3.39 6.05 -5.55
C SER A 43 2.11 6.13 -6.39
N ALA A 44 1.12 5.28 -6.09
CA ALA A 44 -0.18 5.30 -6.75
C ALA A 44 -0.93 6.60 -6.42
N LEU A 45 -0.89 7.03 -5.16
CA LEU A 45 -1.47 8.32 -4.75
C LEU A 45 -0.82 9.50 -5.47
N LEU A 46 0.51 9.54 -5.59
CA LEU A 46 1.19 10.61 -6.32
C LEU A 46 0.84 10.64 -7.81
N ARG A 47 0.71 9.47 -8.45
CA ARG A 47 0.25 9.37 -9.84
C ARG A 47 -1.20 9.83 -9.99
N ALA A 48 -2.06 9.46 -9.05
CA ALA A 48 -3.46 9.88 -9.03
C ALA A 48 -3.58 11.40 -8.82
N VAL A 49 -2.78 12.00 -7.94
CA VAL A 49 -2.71 13.46 -7.76
C VAL A 49 -2.33 14.12 -9.08
N GLN A 50 -1.26 13.67 -9.73
CA GLN A 50 -0.84 14.23 -11.02
C GLN A 50 -1.96 14.13 -12.07
N PHE A 51 -2.67 13.00 -12.13
CA PHE A 51 -3.80 12.83 -13.04
C PHE A 51 -4.93 13.83 -12.74
N VAL A 52 -5.35 13.94 -11.48
CA VAL A 52 -6.41 14.86 -11.05
C VAL A 52 -6.04 16.32 -11.36
N GLU A 53 -4.81 16.73 -11.09
CA GLU A 53 -4.33 18.08 -11.42
C GLU A 53 -4.36 18.34 -12.94
N THR A 54 -3.87 17.39 -13.75
CA THR A 54 -3.92 17.55 -15.22
C THR A 54 -5.35 17.58 -15.76
N ALA A 55 -6.25 16.78 -15.20
CA ALA A 55 -7.66 16.75 -15.57
C ALA A 55 -8.34 18.09 -15.22
N ARG A 56 -8.06 18.65 -14.03
CA ARG A 56 -8.58 19.96 -13.62
C ARG A 56 -8.10 21.10 -14.51
N LEU A 57 -6.83 21.08 -14.93
CA LEU A 57 -6.29 22.09 -15.85
C LEU A 57 -6.92 22.00 -17.25
N ALA A 58 -7.28 20.79 -17.70
CA ALA A 58 -7.94 20.56 -18.98
C ALA A 58 -9.44 20.86 -18.94
N GLN A 59 -10.10 20.68 -17.80
CA GLN A 59 -11.51 20.95 -17.57
C GLN A 59 -11.69 22.39 -17.10
N THR A 60 -11.84 23.33 -18.05
CA THR A 60 -12.16 24.73 -17.71
C THR A 60 -13.58 24.84 -17.13
N SER A 61 -13.67 24.90 -15.79
CA SER A 61 -14.71 25.56 -14.98
C SER A 61 -16.19 25.17 -15.01
N GLU A 62 -16.68 24.18 -15.77
CA GLU A 62 -18.16 24.00 -15.88
C GLU A 62 -18.79 22.68 -15.43
N SER A 63 -18.04 21.68 -15.00
CA SER A 63 -18.65 20.49 -14.37
C SER A 63 -18.06 20.24 -13.00
N GLY A 64 -18.87 20.40 -11.95
CA GLY A 64 -18.60 19.86 -10.61
C GLY A 64 -18.64 18.33 -10.59
N GLU A 65 -18.18 17.69 -11.67
CA GLU A 65 -18.16 16.26 -11.87
C GLU A 65 -16.97 15.68 -11.11
N VAL A 66 -17.24 14.61 -10.36
CA VAL A 66 -16.21 13.91 -9.61
C VAL A 66 -15.20 13.33 -10.61
N ILE A 67 -13.94 13.75 -10.52
CA ILE A 67 -12.87 13.22 -11.37
C ILE A 67 -12.71 11.73 -11.06
N ALA A 68 -13.18 10.88 -11.97
CA ALA A 68 -12.97 9.45 -11.90
C ALA A 68 -11.54 9.09 -12.34
N LEU A 69 -10.84 8.29 -11.53
CA LEU A 69 -9.52 7.80 -11.90
C LEU A 69 -9.62 6.85 -13.09
N ALA A 70 -8.69 6.98 -14.04
CA ALA A 70 -8.59 6.04 -15.14
C ALA A 70 -8.16 4.65 -14.64
N SER A 71 -8.44 3.61 -15.43
CA SER A 71 -8.05 2.25 -15.10
C SER A 71 -6.53 2.14 -14.90
N GLY A 72 -6.12 1.52 -13.79
CA GLY A 72 -4.72 1.39 -13.40
C GLY A 72 -4.19 2.53 -12.52
N LEU A 73 -4.97 3.60 -12.31
CA LEU A 73 -4.74 4.61 -11.26
C LEU A 73 -5.63 4.38 -10.03
N ASP A 74 -6.67 3.55 -10.17
CA ASP A 74 -7.67 3.18 -9.17
C ASP A 74 -7.21 2.07 -8.21
N ARG A 75 -5.94 1.65 -8.29
CA ARG A 75 -5.39 0.53 -7.52
C ARG A 75 -3.87 0.59 -7.37
N ALA A 76 -3.37 -0.05 -6.32
CA ALA A 76 -1.95 -0.33 -6.16
C ALA A 76 -1.74 -1.83 -5.86
N PRO A 77 -0.73 -2.47 -6.47
CA PRO A 77 0.06 -1.98 -7.61
C PRO A 77 -0.83 -1.80 -8.86
N SER A 78 -0.37 -1.02 -9.83
CA SER A 78 -1.14 -0.74 -11.05
C SER A 78 -1.25 -1.94 -12.00
N SER A 79 -0.50 -3.01 -11.75
CA SER A 79 -0.58 -4.29 -12.46
C SER A 79 -0.47 -5.45 -11.46
N GLY A 80 -0.94 -6.64 -11.85
CA GLY A 80 -0.94 -7.83 -10.96
C GLY A 80 -2.14 -7.85 -10.00
N ALA A 81 -1.95 -8.40 -8.80
CA ALA A 81 -2.98 -8.45 -7.76
C ALA A 81 -3.02 -7.13 -6.98
N ALA A 82 -4.21 -6.52 -6.84
CA ALA A 82 -4.36 -5.28 -6.08
C ALA A 82 -4.24 -5.57 -4.59
N VAL A 83 -3.45 -4.75 -3.89
CA VAL A 83 -3.38 -4.75 -2.43
C VAL A 83 -4.02 -3.50 -1.82
N TYR A 84 -4.15 -2.42 -2.61
CA TYR A 84 -4.89 -1.21 -2.27
C TYR A 84 -5.85 -0.83 -3.41
N SER A 85 -7.03 -0.32 -3.06
CA SER A 85 -7.91 0.45 -3.96
C SER A 85 -7.65 1.94 -3.77
N VAL A 86 -7.64 2.70 -4.87
CA VAL A 86 -7.38 4.15 -4.86
C VAL A 86 -8.62 4.87 -5.32
N ALA A 87 -9.04 5.89 -4.57
CA ALA A 87 -10.24 6.65 -4.87
C ALA A 87 -10.04 8.14 -4.59
N VAL A 88 -10.73 8.98 -5.37
CA VAL A 88 -10.84 10.42 -5.12
C VAL A 88 -12.01 10.65 -4.16
N LEU A 89 -11.72 11.34 -3.07
CA LEU A 89 -12.69 11.81 -2.09
C LEU A 89 -13.23 13.18 -2.48
N PRO A 90 -14.48 13.49 -2.11
CA PRO A 90 -15.10 14.76 -2.44
C PRO A 90 -14.37 15.96 -1.82
N GLU A 91 -14.65 17.13 -2.39
CA GLU A 91 -14.19 18.40 -1.84
C GLU A 91 -14.68 18.61 -0.39
N THR A 92 -13.80 19.16 0.43
CA THR A 92 -14.16 19.67 1.76
C THR A 92 -13.53 21.06 1.95
N PRO A 93 -14.06 21.90 2.86
CA PRO A 93 -13.50 23.23 3.10
C PRO A 93 -12.03 23.24 3.52
N THR A 94 -11.51 22.09 3.98
CA THR A 94 -10.17 21.97 4.57
C THR A 94 -9.17 21.20 3.70
N ASN A 95 -9.61 20.50 2.64
CA ASN A 95 -8.72 19.67 1.81
C ASN A 95 -8.23 20.36 0.52
N GLY A 96 -8.57 21.64 0.33
CA GLY A 96 -8.14 22.39 -0.85
C GLY A 96 -8.80 21.97 -2.17
N GLY A 97 -9.91 21.22 -2.11
CA GLY A 97 -10.73 20.90 -3.28
C GLY A 97 -10.86 19.41 -3.58
N TYR A 98 -9.98 18.55 -3.07
CA TYR A 98 -10.11 17.09 -3.14
C TYR A 98 -9.17 16.41 -2.15
N ALA A 99 -9.41 15.13 -1.91
CA ALA A 99 -8.39 14.24 -1.36
C ALA A 99 -8.36 12.94 -2.16
N ILE A 100 -7.27 12.19 -2.06
CA ILE A 100 -7.13 10.86 -2.65
C ILE A 100 -6.70 9.92 -1.55
N GLU A 101 -7.39 8.79 -1.45
CA GLU A 101 -7.06 7.75 -0.49
C GLU A 101 -6.69 6.44 -1.17
N ALA A 102 -5.79 5.68 -0.52
CA ALA A 102 -5.45 4.32 -0.87
C ALA A 102 -5.86 3.42 0.31
N VAL A 103 -6.93 2.64 0.12
CA VAL A 103 -7.54 1.77 1.13
C VAL A 103 -7.07 0.33 0.93
N PRO A 104 -6.60 -0.38 1.97
CA PRO A 104 -6.26 -1.80 1.84
C PRO A 104 -7.45 -2.62 1.33
N VAL A 105 -7.19 -3.53 0.39
CA VAL A 105 -8.23 -4.45 -0.09
C VAL A 105 -8.64 -5.40 1.05
N ALA A 106 -9.95 -5.55 1.26
CA ALA A 106 -10.49 -6.45 2.28
C ALA A 106 -10.07 -7.91 2.02
N ALA A 107 -9.70 -8.65 3.08
CA ALA A 107 -9.08 -9.98 3.01
C ALA A 107 -7.77 -10.02 2.18
N GLY A 108 -7.14 -8.86 1.95
CA GLY A 108 -5.88 -8.72 1.24
C GLY A 108 -4.66 -8.73 2.15
N ALA A 109 -3.46 -8.77 1.53
CA ALA A 109 -2.19 -8.85 2.26
C ALA A 109 -1.89 -7.66 3.20
N MET A 110 -2.58 -6.54 3.01
CA MET A 110 -2.39 -5.29 3.77
C MET A 110 -3.56 -4.97 4.71
N GLN A 111 -4.53 -5.89 4.89
CA GLN A 111 -5.72 -5.62 5.71
C GLN A 111 -5.38 -5.24 7.16
N ASP A 112 -4.41 -5.95 7.76
CA ASP A 112 -3.99 -5.74 9.16
C ASP A 112 -2.76 -4.83 9.27
N ASP A 113 -2.43 -4.09 8.21
CA ASP A 113 -1.27 -3.22 8.20
C ASP A 113 -1.47 -2.00 9.09
N VAL A 114 -0.47 -1.71 9.94
CA VAL A 114 -0.53 -0.59 10.90
C VAL A 114 -0.63 0.79 10.23
N CYS A 115 -0.20 0.92 8.97
CA CYS A 115 -0.33 2.17 8.23
C CYS A 115 -1.73 2.35 7.62
N GLY A 116 -2.54 1.29 7.54
CA GLY A 116 -3.92 1.36 7.11
C GLY A 116 -4.11 2.11 5.78
N VAL A 117 -5.04 3.06 5.78
CA VAL A 117 -5.38 3.91 4.65
C VAL A 117 -4.40 5.06 4.55
N PHE A 118 -3.81 5.26 3.37
CA PHE A 118 -2.98 6.42 3.06
C PHE A 118 -3.85 7.51 2.43
N VAL A 119 -3.68 8.76 2.83
CA VAL A 119 -4.45 9.89 2.30
C VAL A 119 -3.53 11.06 1.97
N ILE A 120 -3.76 11.66 0.80
CA ILE A 120 -3.16 12.93 0.38
C ILE A 120 -4.24 13.88 -0.10
N ASP A 121 -4.16 15.16 0.26
CA ASP A 121 -5.07 16.19 -0.25
C ASP A 121 -4.43 17.16 -1.24
N ALA A 122 -5.24 18.06 -1.78
CA ALA A 122 -4.81 19.07 -2.75
C ALA A 122 -3.77 20.06 -2.18
N THR A 123 -3.69 20.19 -0.85
CA THR A 123 -2.66 21.01 -0.18
C THR A 123 -1.31 20.29 -0.09
N GLY A 124 -1.29 18.99 -0.39
CA GLY A 124 -0.12 18.12 -0.25
C GLY A 124 0.06 17.57 1.15
N LEU A 125 -0.91 17.79 2.07
CA LEU A 125 -0.90 17.18 3.39
C LEU A 125 -1.06 15.66 3.24
N ARG A 126 -0.26 14.92 3.99
CA ARG A 126 -0.19 13.45 3.94
C ARG A 126 -0.43 12.87 5.32
N TRP A 127 -1.35 11.93 5.42
CA TRP A 127 -1.67 11.26 6.68
C TRP A 127 -2.14 9.84 6.44
N ASN A 128 -2.29 9.10 7.54
CA ASN A 128 -2.81 7.75 7.54
C ASN A 128 -3.99 7.66 8.51
N ARG A 129 -4.88 6.68 8.30
CA ARG A 129 -5.94 6.32 9.25
C ARG A 129 -6.19 4.80 9.22
N PRO A 130 -6.70 4.19 10.31
CA PRO A 130 -7.17 2.82 10.25
C PRO A 130 -8.30 2.66 9.21
N PRO A 131 -8.45 1.49 8.55
CA PRO A 131 -9.51 1.26 7.57
C PRO A 131 -10.92 1.57 8.10
N ASP A 132 -11.17 1.17 9.35
CA ASP A 132 -12.48 1.27 10.00
C ASP A 132 -12.64 2.53 10.88
N ALA A 133 -11.72 3.49 10.78
CA ALA A 133 -11.77 4.73 11.55
C ALA A 133 -11.51 5.97 10.68
N THR A 134 -12.09 7.09 11.08
CA THR A 134 -11.88 8.40 10.44
C THR A 134 -10.81 9.24 11.13
N THR A 135 -10.44 8.88 12.36
CA THR A 135 -9.39 9.55 13.12
C THR A 135 -8.02 9.25 12.51
N PRO A 136 -7.25 10.28 12.13
CA PRO A 136 -5.89 10.08 11.63
C PRO A 136 -4.99 9.43 12.68
N LEU A 137 -4.01 8.65 12.22
CA LEU A 137 -2.83 8.29 13.01
C LEU A 137 -2.08 9.56 13.42
N ASP A 138 -1.26 9.46 14.45
CA ASP A 138 -0.43 10.61 14.82
C ASP A 138 0.54 10.99 13.69
N ALA A 139 1.03 12.23 13.73
CA ALA A 139 1.86 12.79 12.66
C ALA A 139 3.19 12.03 12.48
N ALA A 140 3.77 11.50 13.56
CA ALA A 140 5.03 10.77 13.50
C ALA A 140 4.85 9.37 12.89
N GLN A 141 3.77 8.68 13.26
CA GLN A 141 3.35 7.42 12.67
C GLN A 141 3.06 7.60 11.18
N SER A 142 2.25 8.59 10.81
CA SER A 142 1.99 8.90 9.40
C SER A 142 3.29 9.17 8.64
N ALA A 143 4.19 10.01 9.17
CA ALA A 143 5.48 10.26 8.55
C ALA A 143 6.33 8.99 8.37
N SER A 144 6.30 8.06 9.33
CA SER A 144 7.01 6.77 9.24
C SER A 144 6.43 5.85 8.15
N CYS A 145 5.10 5.82 8.01
CA CYS A 145 4.39 5.07 6.99
C CYS A 145 4.71 5.59 5.59
N TRP A 146 4.63 6.90 5.39
CA TRP A 146 4.96 7.54 4.11
C TRP A 146 6.44 7.45 3.74
N ALA A 147 7.34 7.27 4.73
CA ALA A 147 8.76 7.04 4.49
C ALA A 147 9.12 5.55 4.30
N GLY A 148 8.16 4.61 4.45
CA GLY A 148 8.41 3.17 4.41
C GLY A 148 9.37 2.70 5.51
N LYS A 149 9.33 3.33 6.70
CA LYS A 149 10.21 3.05 7.83
C LYS A 149 9.53 2.27 8.97
N SER A 150 8.21 2.33 9.06
CA SER A 150 7.40 1.50 9.95
C SER A 150 7.21 0.10 9.42
#